data_AF-T0LKK5-F1
#
_entry.id   AF-T0LKK5-F1
#
_cell.length_a   1.000
_cell.length_b   1.000
_cell.length_c   1.000
_cell.angle_alpha   90.00
_cell.angle_beta   90.00
_cell.angle_gamma   90.00
#
_symmetry.space_group_name_H-M   'P 1'
#
loop_
_entity.id
_entity.type
_entity.pdbx_description
1 polymer ?
#
loop_
_entity_poly.entity_id
_entity_poly.type
_entity_poly.pdbx_seq_one_letter_code
_entity_poly.pdbx_strand_id
1 'polypeptide(L)'
;MEGKLLKEVIKLSSKIGTELMSILGKQYFTTEKINDIPALCQNNPKNVTILVIRETISPFIDRSDVPDESIWFRMPDGRNVIQVPARKFKSKEKIFGIKLLRLLGMVDSGYRYNHLTSRQQFRNPTSILMGETIVNPVKGEDTLSVPARALYTDVYSLRDREYITRKLTNNALNEERTMYDKDKGKTSSAFFQTEEVNPGTFFPALITIKDPTPELLLHMILSLQQTSYGASSATMGANFRNHIVGIVGSIIEPPVSSYLISYRFGQTVEKPTDVSTLTFEYVKKTLIDIETEMLTDGASILTGDKVNDLVNYIKSLKLQGDEIKEAYEVARKDIDEYIDFSFELKKNKRSGRKNNPNTPSSGSDKPGNIQTGTS
;
A
#
# COMPACT_ATOMS: atom_id res chain seq x y z
N MET A 1 -35.39 -14.82 -34.12
CA MET A 1 -34.07 -15.34 -33.70
C MET A 1 -33.50 -14.41 -32.63
N GLU A 2 -34.27 -14.23 -31.57
CA GLU A 2 -33.93 -13.48 -30.37
C GLU A 2 -34.43 -14.35 -29.22
N GLY A 3 -33.63 -14.48 -28.16
CA GLY A 3 -34.01 -15.26 -27.00
C GLY A 3 -33.46 -16.69 -27.01
N LYS A 4 -32.14 -16.83 -26.85
CA LYS A 4 -31.48 -17.95 -26.15
C LYS A 4 -29.96 -17.75 -26.13
N LEU A 5 -29.50 -16.74 -25.39
CA LEU A 5 -28.12 -16.63 -24.91
C LEU A 5 -28.07 -15.74 -23.64
N LEU A 6 -29.05 -15.93 -22.76
CA LEU A 6 -28.99 -15.54 -21.35
C LEU A 6 -29.06 -16.85 -20.56
N LYS A 7 -27.95 -17.60 -20.57
CA LYS A 7 -27.78 -18.77 -19.71
C LYS A 7 -26.64 -18.48 -18.75
N GLU A 8 -27.02 -18.43 -17.47
CA GLU A 8 -26.17 -18.42 -16.26
C GLU A 8 -25.16 -17.29 -16.15
N VAL A 9 -25.67 -16.11 -15.74
CA VAL A 9 -24.84 -15.14 -15.00
C VAL A 9 -24.56 -15.76 -13.63
N ILE A 10 -23.46 -16.51 -13.53
CA ILE A 10 -22.93 -16.96 -12.23
C ILE A 10 -22.69 -15.69 -11.43
N LYS A 11 -23.39 -15.56 -10.30
CA LYS A 11 -23.27 -14.44 -9.37
C LYS A 11 -21.85 -14.50 -8.76
N LEU A 12 -20.89 -13.85 -9.42
CA LEU A 12 -19.46 -13.93 -9.14
C LEU A 12 -18.99 -13.03 -7.99
N SER A 13 -19.90 -12.40 -7.26
CA SER A 13 -19.53 -11.52 -6.14
C SER A 13 -20.20 -11.97 -4.86
N SER A 14 -19.44 -11.89 -3.78
CA SER A 14 -19.91 -12.14 -2.41
C SER A 14 -21.02 -11.18 -2.00
N LYS A 15 -21.70 -11.44 -0.88
CA LYS A 15 -22.66 -10.48 -0.31
C LYS A 15 -22.02 -9.11 -0.08
N ILE A 16 -20.84 -9.08 0.53
CA ILE A 16 -20.08 -7.85 0.77
C ILE A 16 -19.69 -7.20 -0.56
N GLY A 17 -19.23 -7.98 -1.54
CA GLY A 17 -18.83 -7.45 -2.83
C GLY A 17 -20.00 -6.81 -3.59
N THR A 18 -21.19 -7.42 -3.49
CA THR A 18 -22.44 -6.87 -4.03
C THR A 18 -22.79 -5.53 -3.38
N GLU A 19 -22.65 -5.43 -2.06
CA GLU A 19 -22.86 -4.19 -1.32
C GLU A 19 -21.85 -3.09 -1.72
N LEU A 20 -20.57 -3.44 -1.83
CA LEU A 20 -19.54 -2.49 -2.28
C LEU A 20 -19.85 -1.96 -3.69
N MET A 21 -20.31 -2.82 -4.59
CA MET A 21 -20.72 -2.41 -5.93
C MET A 21 -22.01 -1.57 -5.94
N SER A 22 -22.94 -1.78 -5.00
CA SER A 22 -24.16 -0.97 -4.91
C SER A 22 -23.86 0.44 -4.43
N ILE A 23 -22.90 0.59 -3.51
CA ILE A 23 -22.52 1.88 -2.93
C ILE A 23 -21.61 2.67 -3.89
N LEU A 24 -20.58 2.05 -4.46
CA LEU A 24 -19.59 2.71 -5.34
C LEU A 24 -19.99 2.73 -6.82
N GLY A 25 -20.79 1.76 -7.26
CA GLY A 25 -21.13 1.55 -8.68
C GLY A 25 -20.36 0.38 -9.29
N LYS A 26 -21.11 -0.57 -9.89
CA LYS A 26 -20.57 -1.78 -10.53
C LYS A 26 -19.55 -1.46 -11.64
N GLN A 27 -19.67 -0.32 -12.33
CA GLN A 27 -18.82 0.05 -13.45
C GLN A 27 -17.34 0.22 -13.10
N TYR A 28 -17.01 0.45 -11.82
CA TYR A 28 -15.63 0.63 -11.36
C TYR A 28 -14.95 -0.68 -10.91
N PHE A 29 -15.68 -1.79 -10.98
CA PHE A 29 -15.17 -3.11 -10.61
C PHE A 29 -15.15 -4.07 -11.80
N THR A 30 -14.22 -5.01 -11.75
CA THR A 30 -14.15 -6.14 -12.67
C THR A 30 -14.51 -7.40 -11.92
N THR A 31 -15.58 -8.07 -12.36
CA THR A 31 -16.17 -9.22 -11.64
C THR A 31 -16.47 -10.40 -12.55
N GLU A 32 -16.32 -10.22 -13.86
CA GLU A 32 -16.74 -11.22 -14.86
C GLU A 32 -15.57 -11.53 -15.79
N LYS A 33 -15.52 -12.76 -16.30
CA LYS A 33 -14.60 -13.14 -17.37
C LYS A 33 -15.07 -12.57 -18.70
N ILE A 34 -14.14 -12.18 -19.55
CA ILE A 34 -14.44 -11.72 -20.91
C ILE A 34 -13.58 -12.54 -21.88
N ASN A 35 -14.19 -13.21 -22.84
CA ASN A 35 -13.50 -14.03 -23.84
C ASN A 35 -12.50 -15.02 -23.22
N ASP A 36 -12.93 -15.75 -22.17
CA ASP A 36 -12.11 -16.69 -21.38
C ASP A 36 -10.92 -16.07 -20.62
N ILE A 37 -10.76 -14.74 -20.64
CA ILE A 37 -9.75 -14.04 -19.85
C ILE A 37 -10.30 -13.83 -18.42
N PRO A 38 -9.62 -14.34 -17.37
CA PRO A 38 -10.02 -14.14 -15.98
C PRO A 38 -10.19 -12.66 -15.62
N ALA A 39 -11.06 -12.34 -14.66
CA ALA A 39 -11.36 -10.97 -14.22
C ALA A 39 -10.09 -10.16 -13.96
N LEU A 40 -9.17 -10.69 -13.15
CA LEU A 40 -7.91 -10.04 -12.82
C LEU A 40 -6.90 -10.00 -13.99
N CYS A 41 -7.13 -10.68 -15.11
CA CYS A 41 -6.21 -10.67 -16.25
C CYS A 41 -6.57 -9.61 -17.32
N GLN A 42 -7.69 -8.91 -17.17
CA GLN A 42 -8.22 -8.04 -18.23
C GLN A 42 -7.49 -6.70 -18.36
N ASN A 43 -6.89 -6.18 -17.27
CA ASN A 43 -6.21 -4.88 -17.25
C ASN A 43 -7.13 -3.73 -17.70
N ASN A 44 -8.37 -3.73 -17.21
CA ASN A 44 -9.30 -2.65 -17.52
C ASN A 44 -8.81 -1.31 -16.97
N PRO A 45 -9.19 -0.18 -17.57
CA PRO A 45 -8.79 1.15 -17.09
C PRO A 45 -9.41 1.53 -15.74
N LYS A 46 -10.31 0.72 -15.18
CA LYS A 46 -11.04 0.98 -13.93
C LYS A 46 -10.10 1.17 -12.75
N ASN A 47 -10.42 2.14 -11.89
CA ASN A 47 -9.66 2.48 -10.69
C ASN A 47 -10.62 2.67 -9.52
N VAL A 48 -10.16 2.27 -8.34
CA VAL A 48 -10.74 2.72 -7.07
C VAL A 48 -9.64 3.33 -6.22
N THR A 49 -9.77 4.62 -5.89
CA THR A 49 -8.81 5.38 -5.09
C THR A 49 -9.37 5.63 -3.70
N ILE A 50 -8.63 5.25 -2.68
CA ILE A 50 -8.98 5.47 -1.27
C ILE A 50 -8.24 6.71 -0.77
N LEU A 51 -9.00 7.68 -0.26
CA LEU A 51 -8.48 8.89 0.36
C LEU A 51 -8.32 8.64 1.86
N VAL A 52 -7.09 8.75 2.34
CA VAL A 52 -6.73 8.48 3.73
C VAL A 52 -6.05 9.70 4.33
N ILE A 53 -6.52 10.18 5.48
CA ILE A 53 -5.75 11.09 6.33
C ILE A 53 -5.06 10.24 7.38
N ARG A 54 -3.73 10.24 7.37
CA ARG A 54 -2.92 9.53 8.38
C ARG A 54 -2.55 10.52 9.47
N GLU A 55 -3.08 10.29 10.67
CA GLU A 55 -2.84 11.12 11.85
C GLU A 55 -1.80 10.43 12.74
N THR A 56 -0.72 11.12 13.10
CA THR A 56 0.17 10.65 14.17
C THR A 56 -0.53 10.77 15.53
N ILE A 57 -0.69 9.66 16.25
CA ILE A 57 -1.31 9.66 17.60
C ILE A 57 -0.28 9.44 18.70
N SER A 58 0.90 8.95 18.32
CA SER A 58 2.10 8.89 19.14
C SER A 58 3.26 9.41 18.30
N PRO A 59 4.39 9.82 18.92
CA PRO A 59 5.54 10.26 18.16
C PRO A 59 5.97 9.22 17.10
N PHE A 60 6.43 9.71 15.95
CA PHE A 60 6.76 8.86 14.82
C PHE A 60 8.17 9.15 14.33
N ILE A 61 8.98 8.10 14.22
CA ILE A 61 10.35 8.19 13.75
C ILE A 61 10.41 7.80 12.28
N ASP A 62 10.63 8.79 11.41
CA ASP A 62 10.83 8.58 9.98
C ASP A 62 12.31 8.54 9.58
N ARG A 63 13.05 7.54 10.07
CA ARG A 63 14.49 7.43 9.78
C ARG A 63 14.77 7.10 8.30
N SER A 64 15.77 7.77 7.75
CA SER A 64 16.46 7.35 6.53
C SER A 64 17.69 6.50 6.89
N ASP A 65 18.59 6.29 5.93
CA ASP A 65 19.89 5.64 6.13
C ASP A 65 20.84 6.57 6.93
N VAL A 66 20.53 7.87 6.98
CA VAL A 66 21.15 8.87 7.85
C VAL A 66 20.36 8.94 9.17
N PRO A 67 20.97 8.66 10.34
CA PRO A 67 20.23 8.46 11.60
C PRO A 67 19.54 9.71 12.17
N ASP A 68 20.05 10.90 11.85
CA ASP A 68 19.81 12.11 12.64
C ASP A 68 18.69 13.02 12.10
N GLU A 69 18.14 12.72 10.92
CA GLU A 69 17.09 13.53 10.29
C GLU A 69 15.96 12.71 9.68
N SER A 70 14.73 13.22 9.82
CA SER A 70 13.58 12.73 9.07
C SER A 70 13.70 13.12 7.60
N ILE A 71 13.13 12.32 6.71
CA ILE A 71 13.10 12.65 5.28
C ILE A 71 12.17 13.86 5.09
N TRP A 72 12.69 14.92 4.47
CA TRP A 72 11.95 16.17 4.25
C TRP A 72 12.10 16.65 2.81
N PHE A 73 11.13 17.47 2.38
CA PHE A 73 11.04 18.01 1.04
C PHE A 73 10.75 19.51 1.11
N ARG A 74 11.45 20.31 0.29
CA ARG A 74 11.19 21.75 0.18
C ARG A 74 10.10 22.02 -0.86
N MET A 75 8.94 22.45 -0.39
CA MET A 75 7.81 22.83 -1.24
C MET A 75 8.08 24.15 -1.99
N PRO A 76 7.46 24.37 -3.17
CA PRO A 76 7.62 25.63 -3.92
C PRO A 76 7.17 26.88 -3.18
N ASP A 77 6.26 26.75 -2.20
CA ASP A 77 5.80 27.83 -1.33
C ASP A 77 6.79 28.16 -0.19
N GLY A 78 7.95 27.50 -0.16
CA GLY A 78 9.03 27.73 0.77
C GLY A 78 8.99 26.87 2.04
N ARG A 79 7.92 26.10 2.28
CA ARG A 79 7.83 25.22 3.45
C ARG A 79 8.75 24.01 3.33
N ASN A 80 9.32 23.57 4.45
CA ASN A 80 9.97 22.26 4.53
C ASN A 80 8.96 21.27 5.10
N VAL A 81 8.47 20.32 4.33
CA VAL A 81 7.49 19.33 4.81
C VAL A 81 8.17 17.99 5.06
N ILE A 82 7.65 17.19 5.98
CA ILE A 82 8.08 15.81 6.15
C ILE A 82 7.53 14.98 4.99
N GLN A 83 8.41 14.24 4.31
CA GLN A 83 8.06 13.31 3.25
C GLN A 83 8.27 11.89 3.78
N VAL A 84 7.20 11.10 3.84
CA VAL A 84 7.30 9.69 4.21
C VAL A 84 7.20 8.83 2.95
N PRO A 85 8.24 8.08 2.59
CA PRO A 85 8.21 7.22 1.42
C PRO A 85 7.08 6.19 1.46
N ALA A 86 6.40 6.00 0.32
CA ALA A 86 5.29 5.07 0.12
C ALA A 86 5.53 3.68 0.74
N ARG A 87 6.76 3.16 0.59
CA ARG A 87 7.19 1.84 1.06
C ARG A 87 7.01 1.65 2.57
N LYS A 88 7.10 2.71 3.38
CA LYS A 88 7.01 2.63 4.84
C LYS A 88 5.57 2.33 5.30
N PHE A 89 4.57 2.82 4.58
CA PHE A 89 3.17 2.44 4.78
C PHE A 89 2.86 1.08 4.14
N LYS A 90 3.16 0.96 2.84
CA LYS A 90 2.84 -0.22 2.04
C LYS A 90 3.36 -1.52 2.66
N SER A 91 4.59 -1.54 3.18
CA SER A 91 5.18 -2.73 3.80
C SER A 91 4.46 -3.16 5.07
N LYS A 92 4.09 -2.21 5.95
CA LYS A 92 3.41 -2.50 7.22
C LYS A 92 1.96 -2.94 7.01
N GLU A 93 1.29 -2.36 6.03
CA GLU A 93 -0.08 -2.74 5.63
C GLU A 93 -0.09 -4.09 4.93
N LYS A 94 0.89 -4.37 4.08
CA LYS A 94 1.11 -5.71 3.49
C LYS A 94 1.33 -6.77 4.57
N ILE A 95 2.21 -6.52 5.55
CA ILE A 95 2.44 -7.44 6.66
C ILE A 95 1.15 -7.65 7.47
N PHE A 96 0.37 -6.59 7.69
CA PHE A 96 -0.91 -6.69 8.41
C PHE A 96 -1.95 -7.48 7.62
N GLY A 97 -2.09 -7.25 6.31
CA GLY A 97 -2.94 -8.04 5.41
C GLY A 97 -2.62 -9.54 5.46
N ILE A 98 -1.33 -9.91 5.47
CA ILE A 98 -0.90 -11.30 5.66
C ILE A 98 -1.30 -11.84 7.04
N LYS A 99 -1.18 -11.04 8.11
CA LYS A 99 -1.63 -11.46 9.45
C LYS A 99 -3.14 -11.72 9.48
N LEU A 100 -3.94 -10.88 8.82
CA LEU A 100 -5.38 -11.10 8.66
C LEU A 100 -5.64 -12.42 7.92
N LEU A 101 -4.94 -12.67 6.81
CA LEU A 101 -5.09 -13.91 6.06
C LEU A 101 -4.71 -15.15 6.88
N ARG A 102 -3.69 -15.07 7.75
CA ARG A 102 -3.35 -16.16 8.68
C ARG A 102 -4.48 -16.43 9.67
N LEU A 103 -5.12 -15.40 10.21
CA LEU A 103 -6.28 -15.54 11.09
C LEU A 103 -7.47 -16.23 10.38
N LEU A 104 -7.59 -16.02 9.07
CA LEU A 104 -8.63 -16.62 8.23
C LEU A 104 -8.27 -18.01 7.69
N GLY A 105 -7.01 -18.46 7.83
CA GLY A 105 -6.53 -19.68 7.18
C GLY A 105 -6.38 -19.56 5.66
N MET A 106 -6.30 -18.34 5.13
CA MET A 106 -6.32 -18.02 3.69
C MET A 106 -4.94 -17.65 3.11
N VAL A 107 -3.87 -18.16 3.72
CA VAL A 107 -2.51 -17.98 3.22
C VAL A 107 -1.71 -19.26 3.44
N ASP A 108 -0.83 -19.56 2.49
CA ASP A 108 0.08 -20.69 2.59
C ASP A 108 0.92 -20.65 3.89
N SER A 109 1.01 -21.79 4.58
CA SER A 109 1.74 -21.90 5.85
C SER A 109 3.23 -21.58 5.72
N GLY A 110 3.80 -21.81 4.54
CA GLY A 110 5.17 -21.48 4.17
C GLY A 110 5.38 -20.02 3.79
N TYR A 111 4.32 -19.20 3.64
CA TYR A 111 4.44 -17.80 3.27
C TYR A 111 5.31 -17.03 4.29
N ARG A 112 6.41 -16.47 3.81
CA ARG A 112 7.29 -15.57 4.55
C ARG A 112 7.53 -14.31 3.72
N TYR A 113 7.24 -13.16 4.31
CA TYR A 113 7.40 -11.86 3.67
C TYR A 113 8.84 -11.70 3.15
N ASN A 114 9.00 -11.29 1.88
CA ASN A 114 10.28 -11.17 1.16
C ASN A 114 11.09 -12.47 1.00
N HIS A 115 10.53 -13.64 1.32
CA HIS A 115 11.20 -14.93 1.24
C HIS A 115 10.32 -15.98 0.55
N LEU A 116 9.66 -15.58 -0.55
CA LEU A 116 8.81 -16.48 -1.32
C LEU A 116 9.66 -17.42 -2.19
N THR A 117 9.28 -18.69 -2.20
CA THR A 117 9.98 -19.79 -2.85
C THR A 117 9.11 -20.57 -3.83
N SER A 118 7.78 -20.48 -3.71
CA SER A 118 6.85 -21.20 -4.58
C SER A 118 5.68 -20.35 -5.06
N ARG A 119 5.07 -20.78 -6.17
CA ARG A 119 3.89 -20.11 -6.75
C ARG A 119 2.64 -20.19 -5.87
N GLN A 120 2.51 -21.25 -5.07
CA GLN A 120 1.37 -21.43 -4.17
C GLN A 120 1.27 -20.28 -3.15
N GLN A 121 2.41 -19.72 -2.76
CA GLN A 121 2.47 -18.63 -1.79
C GLN A 121 1.89 -17.31 -2.33
N PHE A 122 1.71 -17.14 -3.65
CA PHE A 122 1.10 -15.95 -4.23
C PHE A 122 -0.43 -15.97 -4.23
N ARG A 123 -1.04 -17.13 -3.98
CA ARG A 123 -2.49 -17.33 -4.09
C ARG A 123 -3.21 -16.75 -2.87
N ASN A 124 -3.06 -15.45 -2.68
CA ASN A 124 -3.70 -14.69 -1.62
C ASN A 124 -3.93 -13.21 -2.03
N PRO A 125 -4.98 -12.55 -1.51
CA PRO A 125 -5.31 -11.17 -1.85
C PRO A 125 -4.19 -10.16 -1.65
N THR A 126 -3.40 -10.28 -0.57
CA THR A 126 -2.31 -9.35 -0.27
C THR A 126 -1.25 -9.37 -1.37
N SER A 127 -0.86 -10.55 -1.86
CA SER A 127 0.15 -10.69 -2.91
C SER A 127 -0.32 -10.07 -4.23
N ILE A 128 -1.59 -10.25 -4.60
CA ILE A 128 -2.16 -9.66 -5.83
C ILE A 128 -2.29 -8.14 -5.71
N LEU A 129 -2.71 -7.63 -4.56
CA LEU A 129 -2.83 -6.18 -4.35
C LEU A 129 -1.48 -5.50 -4.27
N MET A 130 -0.56 -6.00 -3.46
CA MET A 130 0.66 -5.29 -3.11
C MET A 130 1.86 -5.63 -4.00
N GLY A 131 1.73 -6.67 -4.83
CA GLY A 131 2.79 -7.20 -5.68
C GLY A 131 3.82 -8.02 -4.91
N GLU A 132 4.38 -9.01 -5.59
CA GLU A 132 5.36 -9.95 -5.05
C GLU A 132 6.24 -10.53 -6.17
N THR A 133 7.41 -11.05 -5.80
CA THR A 133 8.30 -11.79 -6.70
C THR A 133 8.91 -12.98 -5.97
N ILE A 134 9.13 -14.10 -6.67
CA ILE A 134 9.90 -15.23 -6.13
C ILE A 134 11.37 -14.84 -6.12
N VAL A 135 11.96 -14.81 -4.92
CA VAL A 135 13.38 -14.43 -4.75
C VAL A 135 14.29 -15.64 -4.95
N ASN A 136 13.93 -16.78 -4.35
CA ASN A 136 14.72 -18.01 -4.38
C ASN A 136 13.82 -19.20 -4.76
N PRO A 137 13.57 -19.43 -6.06
CA PRO A 137 12.72 -20.54 -6.48
C PRO A 137 13.33 -21.88 -6.07
N VAL A 138 12.49 -22.80 -5.58
CA VAL A 138 12.90 -24.20 -5.43
C VAL A 138 13.30 -24.75 -6.81
N LYS A 139 14.32 -25.61 -6.86
CA LYS A 139 14.84 -26.18 -8.12
C LYS A 139 13.71 -26.82 -8.93
N GLY A 140 13.47 -26.32 -10.14
CA GLY A 140 12.40 -26.78 -11.03
C GLY A 140 11.12 -25.94 -10.99
N GLU A 141 11.00 -24.96 -10.08
CA GLU A 141 9.94 -23.96 -10.12
C GLU A 141 10.31 -22.73 -10.95
N ASP A 142 9.32 -22.22 -11.67
CA ASP A 142 9.46 -21.03 -12.49
C ASP A 142 9.34 -19.75 -11.67
N THR A 143 10.17 -18.76 -12.01
CA THR A 143 10.05 -17.42 -11.44
C THR A 143 8.76 -16.75 -11.90
N LEU A 144 7.88 -16.52 -10.93
CA LEU A 144 6.68 -15.69 -11.07
C LEU A 144 6.89 -14.36 -10.36
N SER A 145 6.44 -13.29 -11.01
CA SER A 145 6.35 -11.96 -10.42
C SER A 145 4.94 -11.46 -10.71
N VAL A 146 4.30 -10.95 -9.68
CA VAL A 146 2.97 -10.39 -9.72
C VAL A 146 3.12 -8.88 -9.52
N PRO A 147 2.77 -8.05 -10.50
CA PRO A 147 2.82 -6.60 -10.34
C PRO A 147 1.79 -6.16 -9.29
N ALA A 148 2.09 -5.07 -8.58
CA ALA A 148 1.17 -4.50 -7.62
C ALA A 148 -0.02 -3.84 -8.33
N ARG A 149 -1.24 -4.05 -7.81
CA ARG A 149 -2.44 -3.31 -8.22
C ARG A 149 -2.70 -2.10 -7.35
N ALA A 150 -2.36 -2.17 -6.07
CA ALA A 150 -2.42 -1.06 -5.14
C ALA A 150 -1.17 -0.20 -5.27
N LEU A 151 -1.38 0.99 -5.83
CA LEU A 151 -0.37 2.02 -6.04
C LEU A 151 -0.36 2.96 -4.83
N TYR A 152 0.83 3.19 -4.31
CA TYR A 152 1.09 4.09 -3.20
C TYR A 152 1.99 5.20 -3.71
N THR A 153 1.69 6.42 -3.29
CA THR A 153 2.57 7.56 -3.49
C THR A 153 3.24 7.95 -2.17
N ASP A 154 4.35 8.66 -2.27
CA ASP A 154 4.94 9.29 -1.10
C ASP A 154 3.95 10.28 -0.49
N VAL A 155 3.98 10.41 0.83
CA VAL A 155 3.05 11.27 1.55
C VAL A 155 3.79 12.43 2.19
N TYR A 156 3.15 13.60 2.20
CA TYR A 156 3.73 14.84 2.67
C TYR A 156 2.92 15.38 3.84
N SER A 157 3.60 15.91 4.86
CA SER A 157 2.92 16.57 5.98
C SER A 157 2.25 17.86 5.52
N LEU A 158 1.07 18.15 6.06
CA LEU A 158 0.38 19.41 5.76
C LEU A 158 1.06 20.64 6.38
N ARG A 159 1.72 20.46 7.52
CA ARG A 159 2.44 21.52 8.22
C ARG A 159 3.95 21.46 7.93
N ASP A 160 4.62 22.58 8.15
CA ASP A 160 6.08 22.68 8.05
C ASP A 160 6.75 21.88 9.18
N ARG A 161 7.85 21.20 8.84
CA ARG A 161 8.75 20.40 9.68
C ARG A 161 9.07 21.13 10.97
N GLU A 162 9.40 22.41 10.91
CA GLU A 162 9.82 23.19 12.07
C GLU A 162 8.80 23.15 13.22
N TYR A 163 7.51 23.04 12.92
CA TYR A 163 6.42 23.01 13.91
C TYR A 163 5.97 21.61 14.30
N ILE A 164 6.36 20.58 13.53
CA ILE A 164 5.87 19.21 13.72
C ILE A 164 6.97 18.22 14.07
N THR A 165 8.23 18.63 14.16
CA THR A 165 9.30 17.76 14.64
C THR A 165 9.89 18.22 15.96
N ARG A 166 10.51 17.27 16.66
CA ARG A 166 11.35 17.53 17.84
C ARG A 166 12.56 16.61 17.82
N LYS A 167 13.66 17.05 18.41
CA LYS A 167 14.85 16.23 18.59
C LYS A 167 14.85 15.63 19.99
N LEU A 168 14.84 14.29 20.08
CA LEU A 168 15.14 13.58 21.32
C LEU A 168 16.63 13.27 21.37
N THR A 169 17.24 13.52 22.52
CA THR A 169 18.61 13.09 22.81
C THR A 169 18.54 11.98 23.84
N ASN A 170 18.89 10.75 23.44
CA ASN A 170 19.00 9.64 24.38
C ASN A 170 20.44 9.54 24.89
N ASN A 171 20.61 9.56 26.21
CA ASN A 171 21.88 9.27 26.86
C ASN A 171 22.03 7.75 26.98
N ALA A 172 23.11 7.20 26.43
CA ALA A 172 23.47 5.81 26.69
C ALA A 172 24.15 5.72 28.07
N LEU A 173 23.48 5.11 29.04
CA LEU A 173 24.08 4.76 30.33
C LEU A 173 24.87 3.46 30.18
N ASN A 174 26.06 3.37 30.77
CA ASN A 174 26.79 2.11 30.89
C ASN A 174 26.19 1.24 32.04
N GLU A 175 26.64 0.00 32.21
CA GLU A 175 26.20 -0.88 33.31
C GLU A 175 26.44 -0.26 34.71
N GLU A 176 27.41 0.64 34.84
CA GLU A 176 27.69 1.39 36.06
C GLU A 176 26.74 2.58 36.26
N ARG A 177 25.74 2.76 35.39
CA ARG A 177 24.82 3.91 35.34
C ARG A 177 25.52 5.26 35.18
N THR A 178 26.75 5.26 34.67
CA THR A 178 27.52 6.47 34.37
C THR A 178 27.66 6.63 32.85
N MET A 179 27.94 7.86 32.41
CA MET A 179 28.34 8.11 31.02
C MET A 179 29.85 7.91 30.84
N TYR A 180 30.56 7.34 31.81
CA TYR A 180 32.03 7.31 31.83
C TYR A 180 32.54 5.99 31.27
N ASP A 181 33.27 6.02 30.16
CA ASP A 181 33.95 4.84 29.61
C ASP A 181 35.30 4.70 30.33
N LYS A 182 35.39 3.75 31.25
CA LYS A 182 36.60 3.48 32.05
C LYS A 182 37.79 3.04 31.21
N ASP A 183 37.56 2.38 30.07
CA ASP A 183 38.62 1.87 29.20
C ASP A 183 39.22 2.98 28.33
N LYS A 184 38.43 4.01 28.02
CA LYS A 184 38.87 5.17 27.22
C LYS A 184 39.16 6.43 28.02
N GLY A 185 38.91 6.42 29.34
CA GLY A 185 39.11 7.56 30.24
C GLY A 185 38.31 8.81 29.87
N LYS A 186 37.22 8.65 29.10
CA LYS A 186 36.41 9.72 28.54
C LYS A 186 34.93 9.44 28.78
N THR A 187 34.14 10.49 28.88
CA THR A 187 32.69 10.38 28.85
C THR A 187 32.27 9.81 27.49
N SER A 188 31.65 8.63 27.48
CA SER A 188 30.97 8.06 26.32
C SER A 188 29.94 9.06 25.81
N SER A 189 30.20 9.59 24.62
CA SER A 189 29.31 10.49 23.89
C SER A 189 28.50 9.69 22.87
N ALA A 190 27.95 8.53 23.25
CA ALA A 190 26.95 7.85 22.42
C ALA A 190 25.63 8.62 22.50
N PHE A 191 25.64 9.86 22.02
CA PHE A 191 24.48 10.71 21.84
C PHE A 191 23.79 10.24 20.57
N PHE A 192 22.70 9.50 20.73
CA PHE A 192 21.78 9.28 19.62
C PHE A 192 20.76 10.41 19.66
N GLN A 193 20.92 11.38 18.74
CA GLN A 193 19.85 12.32 18.44
C GLN A 193 18.89 11.65 17.47
N THR A 194 17.59 11.75 17.73
CA THR A 194 16.58 11.27 16.80
C THR A 194 15.53 12.34 16.66
N GLU A 195 15.30 12.76 15.41
CA GLU A 195 14.16 13.59 15.09
C GLU A 195 12.89 12.74 15.03
N GLU A 196 11.88 13.18 15.77
CA GLU A 196 10.55 12.58 15.79
C GLU A 196 9.52 13.57 15.26
N VAL A 197 8.53 13.04 14.54
CA VAL A 197 7.29 13.74 14.21
C VAL A 197 6.36 13.71 15.41
N ASN A 198 5.84 14.87 15.79
CA ASN A 198 4.93 15.07 16.91
C ASN A 198 3.54 14.44 16.63
N PRO A 199 2.83 13.98 17.68
CA PRO A 199 1.40 13.66 17.58
C PRO A 199 0.56 14.84 17.07
N GLY A 200 -0.57 14.55 16.44
CA GLY A 200 -1.46 15.54 15.82
C GLY A 200 -0.99 16.03 14.44
N THR A 201 -0.03 15.33 13.82
CA THR A 201 0.44 15.62 12.45
C THR A 201 -0.36 14.83 11.44
N PHE A 202 -0.83 15.50 10.40
CA PHE A 202 -1.63 14.91 9.33
C PHE A 202 -0.84 14.74 8.05
N PHE A 203 -0.96 13.54 7.47
CA PHE A 203 -0.41 13.16 6.17
C PHE A 203 -1.55 12.64 5.28
N PRO A 204 -2.08 13.45 4.34
CA PRO A 204 -3.02 12.96 3.34
C PRO A 204 -2.32 11.95 2.44
N ALA A 205 -3.01 10.87 2.10
CA ALA A 205 -2.51 9.78 1.29
C ALA A 205 -3.60 9.29 0.34
N LEU A 206 -3.19 8.94 -0.87
CA LEU A 206 -4.05 8.29 -1.85
C LEU A 206 -3.51 6.89 -2.14
N ILE A 207 -4.42 5.92 -2.18
CA ILE A 207 -4.11 4.54 -2.55
C ILE A 207 -5.02 4.15 -3.70
N THR A 208 -4.46 4.03 -4.90
CA THR A 208 -5.22 3.66 -6.10
C THR A 208 -5.10 2.17 -6.37
N ILE A 209 -6.22 1.46 -6.47
CA ILE A 209 -6.28 0.07 -6.89
C ILE A 209 -6.64 0.01 -8.38
N LYS A 210 -5.73 -0.54 -9.18
CA LYS A 210 -5.91 -0.76 -10.62
C LYS A 210 -6.71 -2.03 -10.91
N ASP A 211 -7.71 -1.91 -11.76
CA ASP A 211 -8.63 -2.98 -12.18
C ASP A 211 -9.13 -3.82 -10.99
N PRO A 212 -9.83 -3.20 -10.02
CA PRO A 212 -10.17 -3.84 -8.76
C PRO A 212 -11.37 -4.80 -8.90
N THR A 213 -11.35 -5.87 -8.11
CA THR A 213 -12.57 -6.59 -7.70
C THR A 213 -13.05 -5.99 -6.38
N PRO A 214 -14.35 -6.08 -6.03
CA PRO A 214 -14.85 -5.51 -4.78
C PRO A 214 -14.26 -6.23 -3.55
N GLU A 215 -13.96 -7.52 -3.64
CA GLU A 215 -13.31 -8.29 -2.57
C GLU A 215 -11.85 -7.83 -2.34
N LEU A 216 -11.14 -7.43 -3.39
CA LEU A 216 -9.81 -6.81 -3.24
C LEU A 216 -9.90 -5.43 -2.58
N LEU A 217 -10.93 -4.64 -2.88
CA LEU A 217 -11.18 -3.37 -2.17
C LEU A 217 -11.43 -3.61 -0.68
N LEU A 218 -12.27 -4.60 -0.32
CA LEU A 218 -12.49 -5.00 1.07
C LEU A 218 -11.17 -5.33 1.78
N HIS A 219 -10.33 -6.16 1.16
CA HIS A 219 -9.04 -6.54 1.73
C HIS A 219 -8.12 -5.33 1.94
N MET A 220 -8.12 -4.37 1.01
CA MET A 220 -7.36 -3.12 1.15
C MET A 220 -7.89 -2.28 2.33
N ILE A 221 -9.20 -2.08 2.45
CA ILE A 221 -9.79 -1.32 3.57
C ILE A 221 -9.46 -1.97 4.93
N LEU A 222 -9.51 -3.30 5.01
CA LEU A 222 -9.10 -4.03 6.22
C LEU A 222 -7.60 -3.89 6.48
N SER A 223 -6.76 -3.90 5.45
CA SER A 223 -5.30 -3.74 5.60
C SER A 223 -4.92 -2.36 6.15
N LEU A 224 -5.74 -1.34 5.90
CA LEU A 224 -5.57 0.02 6.44
C LEU A 224 -5.90 0.16 7.93
N GLN A 225 -6.38 -0.89 8.59
CA GLN A 225 -6.52 -0.90 10.05
C GLN A 225 -5.17 -1.04 10.78
N GLN A 226 -4.05 -1.16 10.06
CA GLN A 226 -2.71 -1.08 10.63
C GLN A 226 -2.50 0.27 11.34
N THR A 227 -1.93 0.25 12.54
CA THR A 227 -1.71 1.46 13.37
C THR A 227 -0.24 1.70 13.73
N SER A 228 0.64 0.75 13.42
CA SER A 228 2.06 0.82 13.82
C SER A 228 2.97 0.90 12.60
N TYR A 229 3.58 2.06 12.41
CA TYR A 229 4.47 2.39 11.29
C TYR A 229 5.84 2.87 11.77
N GLY A 230 6.83 2.84 10.87
CA GLY A 230 8.19 3.31 11.18
C GLY A 230 8.98 2.44 12.15
N ALA A 231 10.06 3.03 12.67
CA ALA A 231 10.86 2.45 13.74
C ALA A 231 10.14 2.65 15.07
N SER A 232 9.97 1.57 15.82
CA SER A 232 9.43 1.59 17.17
C SER A 232 10.59 1.89 18.13
N SER A 233 10.50 2.96 18.92
CA SER A 233 11.30 3.01 20.15
C SER A 233 10.71 1.96 21.11
N ALA A 234 11.49 1.46 22.06
CA ALA A 234 11.15 0.28 22.88
C ALA A 234 9.81 0.38 23.65
N THR A 235 9.16 1.54 23.67
CA THR A 235 7.89 1.84 24.35
C THR A 235 6.71 2.16 23.42
N MET A 236 6.90 2.16 22.08
CA MET A 236 5.91 2.74 21.17
C MET A 236 5.13 1.71 20.36
N GLY A 237 3.87 1.50 20.74
CA GLY A 237 2.88 0.65 20.06
C GLY A 237 2.22 1.35 18.85
N ALA A 238 0.92 1.59 18.91
CA ALA A 238 0.20 2.31 17.86
C ALA A 238 0.68 3.78 17.79
N ASN A 239 1.06 4.24 16.59
CA ASN A 239 1.54 5.60 16.37
C ASN A 239 0.83 6.34 15.25
N PHE A 240 0.04 5.64 14.43
CA PHE A 240 -0.88 6.27 13.48
C PHE A 240 -2.32 5.82 13.70
N ARG A 241 -3.23 6.72 13.32
CA ARG A 241 -4.62 6.44 13.03
C ARG A 241 -4.87 6.77 11.55
N ASN A 242 -5.36 5.79 10.80
CA ASN A 242 -5.75 5.98 9.41
C ASN A 242 -7.24 6.32 9.34
N HIS A 243 -7.56 7.49 8.81
CA HIS A 243 -8.93 7.95 8.58
C HIS A 243 -9.25 7.84 7.10
N ILE A 244 -10.09 6.88 6.72
CA ILE A 244 -10.63 6.83 5.36
C ILE A 244 -11.71 7.90 5.26
N VAL A 245 -11.48 8.92 4.44
CA VAL A 245 -12.37 10.09 4.33
C VAL A 245 -13.02 10.23 2.97
N GLY A 246 -12.60 9.41 2.01
CA GLY A 246 -13.27 9.30 0.73
C GLY A 246 -12.87 8.04 -0.02
N ILE A 247 -13.73 7.59 -0.92
CA ILE A 247 -13.42 6.56 -1.91
C ILE A 247 -13.92 7.04 -3.28
N VAL A 248 -13.05 7.01 -4.27
CA VAL A 248 -13.33 7.48 -5.63
C VAL A 248 -13.29 6.30 -6.58
N GLY A 249 -14.39 6.03 -7.28
CA GLY A 249 -14.41 5.12 -8.42
C GLY A 249 -14.23 5.89 -9.71
N SER A 250 -13.26 5.53 -10.56
CA SER A 250 -13.03 6.25 -11.82
C SER A 250 -12.54 5.34 -12.95
N ILE A 251 -12.79 5.74 -14.20
CA ILE A 251 -12.23 5.08 -15.39
C ILE A 251 -10.87 5.67 -15.75
N ILE A 252 -10.65 6.95 -15.46
CA ILE A 252 -9.35 7.61 -15.59
C ILE A 252 -8.95 8.01 -14.17
N GLU A 253 -7.73 7.68 -13.77
CA GLU A 253 -7.21 8.05 -12.46
C GLU A 253 -7.12 9.59 -12.37
N PRO A 254 -7.75 10.22 -11.36
CA PRO A 254 -7.60 11.66 -11.15
C PRO A 254 -6.13 12.02 -10.93
N PRO A 255 -5.63 13.13 -11.49
CA PRO A 255 -4.22 13.54 -11.36
C PRO A 255 -3.93 14.19 -10.00
N VAL A 256 -4.34 13.53 -8.91
CA VAL A 256 -4.19 14.01 -7.53
C VAL A 256 -3.14 13.20 -6.79
N SER A 257 -2.37 13.86 -5.94
CA SER A 257 -1.34 13.24 -5.12
C SER A 257 -1.24 13.95 -3.77
N SER A 258 -0.64 13.26 -2.79
CA SER A 258 -0.36 13.84 -1.47
C SER A 258 0.45 15.14 -1.58
N TYR A 259 1.39 15.20 -2.53
CA TYR A 259 2.16 16.41 -2.85
C TYR A 259 1.25 17.58 -3.19
N LEU A 260 0.33 17.39 -4.15
CA LEU A 260 -0.58 18.44 -4.62
C LEU A 260 -1.49 18.93 -3.50
N ILE A 261 -2.01 17.99 -2.69
CA ILE A 261 -2.84 18.32 -1.53
C ILE A 261 -2.05 19.16 -0.54
N SER A 262 -0.85 18.71 -0.15
CA SER A 262 0.00 19.43 0.79
C SER A 262 0.35 20.83 0.27
N TYR A 263 0.67 20.94 -1.03
CA TYR A 263 1.00 22.23 -1.65
C TYR A 263 -0.19 23.19 -1.65
N ARG A 264 -1.37 22.76 -2.14
CA ARG A 264 -2.59 23.58 -2.13
C ARG A 264 -3.02 23.97 -0.72
N PHE A 265 -2.87 23.06 0.24
CA PHE A 265 -3.15 23.34 1.64
C PHE A 265 -2.29 24.52 2.17
N GLY A 266 -1.05 24.66 1.71
CA GLY A 266 -0.20 25.81 2.08
C GLY A 266 -0.61 27.13 1.44
N GLN A 267 -1.41 27.09 0.37
CA GLN A 267 -1.92 28.28 -0.32
C GLN A 267 -3.23 28.79 0.28
N THR A 268 -4.04 27.91 0.88
CA THR A 268 -5.38 28.23 1.38
C THR A 268 -5.42 28.68 2.83
N VAL A 269 -4.35 28.41 3.60
CA VAL A 269 -4.29 28.71 5.03
C VAL A 269 -3.18 29.71 5.30
N GLU A 270 -3.47 30.80 6.00
CA GLU A 270 -2.40 31.60 6.64
C GLU A 270 -1.58 30.65 7.50
N LYS A 271 -0.32 30.41 7.10
CA LYS A 271 0.65 29.44 7.65
C LYS A 271 0.20 28.90 9.03
N PRO A 272 -0.48 27.74 9.09
CA PRO A 272 -0.90 27.19 10.36
C PRO A 272 0.35 26.74 11.11
N THR A 273 0.84 27.62 11.98
CA THR A 273 2.06 27.43 12.78
C THR A 273 1.81 26.57 14.01
N ASP A 274 0.56 26.40 14.43
CA ASP A 274 0.18 25.64 15.63
C ASP A 274 -0.56 24.34 15.29
N VAL A 275 -0.27 23.29 16.07
CA VAL A 275 -0.98 22.01 16.08
C VAL A 275 -2.44 22.20 16.47
N SER A 276 -2.73 23.19 17.33
CA SER A 276 -4.08 23.45 17.85
C SER A 276 -5.08 24.01 16.82
N THR A 277 -4.60 24.70 15.77
CA THR A 277 -5.46 25.40 14.80
C THR A 277 -5.92 24.51 13.66
N LEU A 278 -5.13 23.52 13.30
CA LEU A 278 -5.44 22.60 12.21
C LEU A 278 -6.11 21.32 12.77
N THR A 279 -7.43 21.31 12.76
CA THR A 279 -8.26 20.19 13.23
C THR A 279 -8.47 19.14 12.13
N PHE A 280 -8.79 17.91 12.53
CA PHE A 280 -9.12 16.83 11.60
C PHE A 280 -10.27 17.19 10.65
N GLU A 281 -11.34 17.80 11.16
CA GLU A 281 -12.49 18.20 10.35
C GLU A 281 -12.14 19.23 9.28
N TYR A 282 -11.25 20.17 9.61
CA TYR A 282 -10.75 21.13 8.63
C TYR A 282 -9.94 20.42 7.53
N VAL A 283 -8.99 19.55 7.90
CA VAL A 283 -8.19 18.79 6.94
C VAL A 283 -9.08 17.92 6.04
N LYS A 284 -10.04 17.23 6.65
CA LYS A 284 -11.02 16.38 5.95
C LYS A 284 -11.77 17.18 4.90
N LYS A 285 -12.30 18.35 5.27
CA LYS A 285 -13.01 19.24 4.34
C LYS A 285 -12.10 19.68 3.19
N THR A 286 -10.91 20.22 3.49
CA THR A 286 -9.98 20.70 2.45
C THR A 286 -9.55 19.59 1.49
N LEU A 287 -9.29 18.39 2.00
CA LEU A 287 -8.94 17.25 1.15
C LEU A 287 -10.09 16.89 0.19
N ILE A 288 -11.32 16.83 0.70
CA ILE A 288 -12.52 16.54 -0.11
C ILE A 288 -12.74 17.61 -1.17
N ASP A 289 -12.57 18.89 -0.82
CA ASP A 289 -12.73 20.01 -1.75
C ASP A 289 -11.70 19.92 -2.90
N ILE A 290 -10.41 19.74 -2.56
CA ILE A 290 -9.33 19.59 -3.54
C ILE A 290 -9.61 18.42 -4.48
N GLU A 291 -10.10 17.30 -3.97
CA GLU A 291 -10.33 16.11 -4.78
C GLU A 291 -11.54 16.26 -5.68
N THR A 292 -12.62 16.85 -5.16
CA THR A 292 -13.83 17.13 -5.93
C THR A 292 -13.54 18.05 -7.11
N GLU A 293 -12.69 19.05 -6.94
CA GLU A 293 -12.22 19.91 -8.03
C GLU A 293 -11.43 19.16 -9.11
N MET A 294 -10.78 18.06 -8.75
CA MET A 294 -9.86 17.31 -9.61
C MET A 294 -10.48 16.03 -10.18
N LEU A 295 -11.75 15.75 -9.88
CA LEU A 295 -12.47 14.63 -10.47
C LEU A 295 -12.67 14.87 -11.98
N THR A 296 -12.29 13.87 -12.77
CA THR A 296 -12.57 13.85 -14.21
C THR A 296 -13.99 13.40 -14.50
N ASP A 297 -14.51 13.70 -15.69
CA ASP A 297 -15.80 13.20 -16.17
C ASP A 297 -15.94 11.68 -15.97
N GLY A 298 -17.06 11.26 -15.38
CA GLY A 298 -17.38 9.85 -15.12
C GLY A 298 -16.75 9.25 -13.85
N ALA A 299 -16.01 10.03 -13.04
CA ALA A 299 -15.64 9.63 -11.70
C ALA A 299 -16.83 9.77 -10.72
N SER A 300 -16.91 8.86 -9.75
CA SER A 300 -17.85 8.94 -8.63
C SER A 300 -17.05 9.03 -7.34
N ILE A 301 -17.53 9.87 -6.41
CA ILE A 301 -16.89 10.05 -5.11
C ILE A 301 -17.89 9.74 -4.00
N LEU A 302 -17.43 8.93 -3.04
CA LEU A 302 -18.10 8.71 -1.77
C LEU A 302 -17.36 9.45 -0.67
N THR A 303 -18.04 10.39 -0.02
CA THR A 303 -17.52 11.20 1.09
C THR A 303 -18.62 11.41 2.15
N GLY A 304 -18.29 12.11 3.24
CA GLY A 304 -19.24 12.45 4.29
C GLY A 304 -19.81 11.22 4.99
N ASP A 305 -21.13 11.20 5.20
CA ASP A 305 -21.80 10.11 5.91
C ASP A 305 -21.71 8.78 5.16
N LYS A 306 -21.76 8.79 3.83
CA LYS A 306 -21.71 7.56 3.02
C LYS A 306 -20.41 6.77 3.21
N VAL A 307 -19.27 7.47 3.25
CA VAL A 307 -17.99 6.79 3.50
C VAL A 307 -17.86 6.36 4.96
N ASN A 308 -18.38 7.16 5.89
CA ASN A 308 -18.43 6.79 7.31
C ASN A 308 -19.26 5.51 7.51
N ASP A 309 -20.43 5.43 6.90
CA ASP A 309 -21.34 4.27 6.94
C ASP A 309 -20.66 3.03 6.38
N LEU A 310 -19.99 3.16 5.22
CA LEU A 310 -19.23 2.05 4.64
C LEU A 310 -18.08 1.58 5.55
N VAL A 311 -17.31 2.51 6.11
CA VAL A 311 -16.20 2.17 7.03
C VAL A 311 -16.74 1.52 8.30
N ASN A 312 -17.85 2.00 8.84
CA ASN A 312 -18.52 1.45 10.02
C ASN A 312 -19.11 0.07 9.73
N TYR A 313 -19.73 -0.12 8.57
CA TYR A 313 -20.19 -1.41 8.09
C TYR A 313 -19.03 -2.41 8.07
N ILE A 314 -17.91 -2.08 7.40
CA ILE A 314 -16.73 -2.96 7.33
C ILE A 314 -16.16 -3.25 8.73
N LYS A 315 -16.09 -2.26 9.62
CA LYS A 315 -15.63 -2.43 11.00
C LYS A 315 -16.56 -3.30 11.85
N SER A 316 -17.86 -3.31 11.54
CA SER A 316 -18.85 -4.13 12.23
C SER A 316 -18.78 -5.61 11.83
N LEU A 317 -18.14 -5.92 10.70
CA LEU A 317 -17.98 -7.29 10.23
C LEU A 317 -17.11 -8.10 11.20
N LYS A 318 -17.62 -9.27 11.60
CA LYS A 318 -16.82 -10.24 12.36
C LYS A 318 -15.76 -10.82 11.42
N LEU A 319 -14.48 -10.61 11.73
CA LEU A 319 -13.38 -11.07 10.87
C LEU A 319 -13.47 -12.56 10.52
N GLN A 320 -13.86 -13.43 11.46
CA GLN A 320 -14.03 -14.87 11.20
C GLN A 320 -15.48 -15.29 10.91
N GLY A 321 -16.36 -14.32 10.63
CA GLY A 321 -17.76 -14.56 10.26
C GLY A 321 -17.91 -15.04 8.82
N ASP A 322 -19.09 -15.60 8.52
CA ASP A 322 -19.35 -16.26 7.24
C ASP A 322 -19.31 -15.30 6.05
N GLU A 323 -19.76 -14.05 6.22
CA GLU A 323 -19.71 -13.03 5.16
C GLU A 323 -18.26 -12.70 4.73
N ILE A 324 -17.34 -12.59 5.70
CA ILE A 324 -15.92 -12.38 5.39
C ILE A 324 -15.35 -13.62 4.70
N LYS A 325 -15.63 -14.82 5.21
CA LYS A 325 -15.14 -16.06 4.58
C LYS A 325 -15.61 -16.19 3.14
N GLU A 326 -16.89 -15.92 2.88
CA GLU A 326 -17.45 -15.91 1.52
C GLU A 326 -16.69 -14.95 0.61
N ALA A 327 -16.46 -13.70 1.06
CA ALA A 327 -15.70 -12.72 0.29
C ALA A 327 -14.27 -13.17 -0.02
N TYR A 328 -13.58 -13.79 0.94
CA TYR A 328 -12.23 -14.29 0.71
C TYR A 328 -12.17 -15.54 -0.17
N GLU A 329 -13.21 -16.39 -0.17
CA GLU A 329 -13.30 -17.53 -1.10
C GLU A 329 -13.54 -17.07 -2.54
N VAL A 330 -14.40 -16.06 -2.74
CA VAL A 330 -14.57 -15.40 -4.06
C VAL A 330 -13.25 -14.82 -4.53
N ALA A 331 -12.58 -14.03 -3.68
CA ALA A 331 -11.25 -13.48 -4.01
C ALA A 331 -10.25 -14.58 -4.34
N ARG A 332 -10.21 -15.66 -3.56
CA ARG A 332 -9.29 -16.78 -3.78
C ARG A 332 -9.50 -17.42 -5.15
N LYS A 333 -10.76 -17.65 -5.55
CA LYS A 333 -11.09 -18.20 -6.86
C LYS A 333 -10.55 -17.31 -8.00
N ASP A 334 -10.81 -16.01 -7.94
CA ASP A 334 -10.33 -15.07 -8.97
C ASP A 334 -8.79 -15.04 -9.05
N ILE A 335 -8.14 -15.13 -7.89
CA ILE A 335 -6.68 -15.14 -7.78
C ILE A 335 -6.10 -16.44 -8.32
N ASP A 336 -6.73 -17.57 -8.04
CA ASP A 336 -6.30 -18.87 -8.53
C ASP A 336 -6.33 -18.89 -10.07
N GLU A 337 -7.44 -18.42 -10.65
CA GLU A 337 -7.58 -18.28 -12.10
C GLU A 337 -6.54 -17.32 -12.70
N TYR A 338 -6.25 -16.20 -12.02
CA TYR A 338 -5.21 -15.26 -12.44
C TYR A 338 -3.82 -15.88 -12.51
N ILE A 339 -3.43 -16.62 -11.45
CA ILE A 339 -2.10 -17.24 -11.36
C ILE A 339 -1.96 -18.33 -12.42
N ASP A 340 -2.99 -19.16 -12.60
CA ASP A 340 -2.97 -20.25 -13.58
C ASP A 340 -2.91 -19.72 -15.00
N PHE A 341 -3.76 -18.75 -15.36
CA PHE A 341 -3.73 -18.10 -16.67
C PHE A 341 -2.39 -17.42 -16.95
N SER A 342 -1.84 -16.68 -15.97
CA SER A 342 -0.54 -16.01 -16.11
C SER A 342 0.60 -17.00 -16.32
N PHE A 343 0.51 -18.18 -15.71
CA PHE A 343 1.50 -19.23 -15.87
C PHE A 343 1.41 -19.91 -17.25
N GLU A 344 0.21 -20.24 -17.71
CA GLU A 344 0.00 -20.81 -19.04
C GLU A 344 0.52 -19.90 -20.15
N LEU A 345 0.26 -18.60 -20.05
CA LEU A 345 0.82 -17.61 -20.99
C LEU A 345 2.35 -17.62 -21.01
N LYS A 346 3.01 -17.73 -19.86
CA LYS A 346 4.48 -17.83 -19.78
C LYS A 346 5.00 -19.12 -20.42
N LYS A 347 4.32 -20.24 -20.19
CA LYS A 347 4.69 -21.55 -20.78
C LYS A 347 4.60 -21.51 -22.31
N ASN A 348 3.50 -20.97 -22.85
CA ASN A 348 3.28 -20.85 -24.30
C ASN A 348 4.31 -19.92 -24.98
N LYS A 349 4.70 -18.82 -24.32
CA LYS A 349 5.78 -17.95 -24.83
C LYS A 349 7.13 -18.67 -24.91
N ARG A 350 7.44 -19.57 -23.96
CA ARG A 350 8.70 -20.34 -23.96
C ARG A 350 8.71 -21.46 -25.00
N SER A 351 7.59 -22.16 -25.21
CA SER A 351 7.49 -23.20 -26.24
C SER A 351 7.58 -22.60 -27.65
N GLY A 352 6.91 -21.47 -27.90
CA GLY A 352 7.03 -20.74 -29.17
C GLY A 352 8.44 -20.25 -29.47
N ARG A 353 9.22 -19.89 -28.43
CA ARG A 353 10.62 -19.48 -28.54
C ARG A 353 11.57 -20.65 -28.80
N LYS A 354 11.29 -21.85 -28.29
CA LYS A 354 12.06 -23.07 -28.61
C LYS A 354 11.87 -23.56 -30.05
N ASN A 355 10.73 -23.25 -30.66
CA ASN A 355 10.38 -23.66 -32.02
C ASN A 355 10.74 -22.62 -33.09
N ASN A 356 11.40 -21.51 -32.72
CA ASN A 356 11.84 -20.49 -33.66
C ASN A 356 13.35 -20.67 -33.96
N PRO A 357 13.73 -21.09 -35.19
CA PRO A 357 15.13 -21.36 -35.55
C PRO A 357 16.05 -20.12 -35.51
N ASN A 358 15.50 -18.92 -35.37
CA ASN A 358 16.26 -17.66 -35.27
C ASN A 358 16.45 -17.16 -33.82
N THR A 359 16.15 -17.98 -32.81
CA THR A 359 16.41 -17.58 -31.42
C THR A 359 17.85 -17.90 -31.04
N PRO A 360 18.70 -16.93 -30.65
CA PRO A 360 20.06 -17.25 -30.24
C PRO A 360 20.01 -18.17 -29.03
N SER A 361 20.62 -19.35 -29.16
CA SER A 361 20.84 -20.25 -28.04
C SER A 361 21.68 -19.50 -27.01
N SER A 362 21.16 -19.31 -25.79
CA SER A 362 21.94 -18.79 -24.68
C SER A 362 22.98 -19.83 -24.28
N GLY A 363 24.09 -19.84 -25.03
CA GLY A 363 25.33 -20.49 -24.65
C GLY A 363 25.92 -19.75 -23.47
N SER A 364 26.35 -20.50 -22.47
CA SER A 364 27.07 -20.03 -21.30
C SER A 364 28.44 -19.51 -21.71
N ASP A 365 28.55 -18.22 -22.04
CA ASP A 365 29.85 -17.56 -22.10
C ASP A 365 30.23 -17.12 -20.68
N LYS A 366 31.14 -17.89 -20.08
CA LYS A 366 31.87 -17.47 -18.90
C LYS A 366 32.65 -16.19 -19.26
N PRO A 367 32.58 -15.11 -18.45
CA PRO A 367 33.42 -13.95 -18.69
C PRO A 367 34.89 -14.35 -18.47
N GLY A 368 35.70 -14.18 -19.51
CA GLY A 368 37.14 -14.42 -19.49
C GLY A 368 37.87 -13.47 -18.55
N ASN A 369 38.89 -14.00 -17.89
CA ASN A 369 39.86 -13.26 -17.09
C ASN A 369 40.45 -12.08 -17.89
N ILE A 370 40.24 -10.86 -17.39
CA ILE A 370 41.04 -9.70 -17.80
C ILE A 370 42.33 -9.75 -16.97
N GLN A 371 43.43 -10.15 -17.61
CA GLN A 371 44.77 -9.95 -17.10
C GLN A 371 45.09 -8.46 -17.11
N THR A 372 45.37 -7.89 -15.94
CA THR A 372 45.97 -6.57 -15.80
C THR A 372 47.44 -6.65 -16.20
N GLY A 373 47.76 -6.15 -17.40
CA GLY A 373 49.11 -5.90 -17.84
C GLY A 373 49.58 -4.51 -17.40
N THR A 374 50.57 -4.48 -16.53
CA THR A 374 51.42 -3.32 -16.24
C THR A 374 52.20 -2.90 -17.48
N SER A 375 52.17 -1.60 -17.80
CA SER A 375 53.26 -0.83 -18.43
C SER A 375 52.99 0.64 -18.16
#